data_AF-B2ZAD6-F1
#
_entry.id   AF-B2ZAD6-F1
#
_cell.length_a   1.000
_cell.length_b   1.000
_cell.length_c   1.000
_cell.angle_alpha   90.00
_cell.angle_beta   90.00
_cell.angle_gamma   90.00
#
_symmetry.space_group_name_H-M   'P 1'
#
loop_
_entity.id
_entity.type
_entity.pdbx_description
1 polymer ?
#
loop_
_entity_poly.entity_id
_entity_poly.type
_entity_poly.pdbx_seq_one_letter_code
_entity_poly.pdbx_strand_id
1 'polypeptide(L)'
;QWNHNNDYAYLFLQSNGFSRIDPYFISGYPLNAAAGRISYILGLQGPSMAIDTACSSSLVAIHLACQSLRSGECDQALAGGVNLILSPAATIATSRARMLSPDGRCRTFDAGANGYVRGEGCGVVVLKRLSDAIAGGYSIIALVKGSSVNQDGHSGGFTVPNGQAQQALIRQALATAKVEPLEVQYVDVHGTGT
;
A
#
# COMPACT_ATOMS: atom_id res chain seq x y z
N GLN A 1 5.22 -5.11 21.84
CA GLN A 1 4.74 -4.28 20.71
C GLN A 1 5.12 -5.01 19.44
N TRP A 2 4.17 -5.67 18.79
CA TRP A 2 4.42 -6.48 17.59
C TRP A 2 4.27 -5.59 16.37
N ASN A 3 5.39 -5.26 15.73
CA ASN A 3 5.40 -4.48 14.51
C ASN A 3 5.27 -5.46 13.33
N HIS A 4 4.12 -5.45 12.65
CA HIS A 4 3.72 -6.44 11.64
C HIS A 4 4.59 -6.43 10.37
N ASN A 5 5.42 -5.41 10.20
CA ASN A 5 6.26 -5.23 9.02
C ASN A 5 7.67 -5.79 9.19
N ASN A 6 7.88 -6.67 10.15
CA ASN A 6 9.23 -7.13 10.49
C ASN A 6 9.32 -8.61 10.89
N ASP A 7 8.46 -9.43 10.29
CA ASP A 7 8.45 -10.88 10.52
C ASP A 7 9.82 -11.52 10.29
N TYR A 8 10.56 -11.04 9.27
CA TYR A 8 11.89 -11.55 8.97
C TYR A 8 12.87 -11.36 10.14
N ALA A 9 12.97 -10.15 10.71
CA ALA A 9 13.87 -9.91 11.83
C ALA A 9 13.47 -10.76 13.05
N TYR A 10 12.16 -10.94 13.27
CA TYR A 10 11.67 -11.78 14.35
C TYR A 10 12.08 -13.25 14.16
N LEU A 11 11.84 -13.82 12.98
CA LEU A 11 12.19 -15.21 12.65
C LEU A 11 13.70 -15.43 12.68
N PHE A 12 14.47 -14.46 12.18
CA PHE A 12 15.93 -14.50 12.22
C PHE A 12 16.43 -14.63 13.67
N LEU A 13 15.95 -13.75 14.56
CA LEU A 13 16.34 -13.75 15.96
C LEU A 13 15.89 -15.01 16.70
N GLN A 14 14.69 -15.51 16.42
CA GLN A 14 14.20 -16.76 17.02
C GLN A 14 15.04 -17.97 16.59
N SER A 15 15.40 -18.05 15.30
CA SER A 15 16.07 -19.24 14.75
C SER A 15 17.57 -19.23 15.01
N ASN A 16 18.19 -18.06 15.04
CA ASN A 16 19.64 -17.92 15.05
C ASN A 16 20.21 -17.30 16.34
N GLY A 17 19.37 -16.63 17.14
CA GLY A 17 19.80 -15.89 18.33
C GLY A 17 20.62 -14.63 18.01
N PHE A 18 20.97 -13.87 19.06
CA PHE A 18 21.73 -12.63 18.92
C PHE A 18 23.19 -12.85 18.43
N SER A 19 23.75 -14.04 18.61
CA SER A 19 25.13 -14.37 18.23
C SER A 19 25.37 -14.44 16.73
N ARG A 20 24.30 -14.49 15.93
CA ARG A 20 24.34 -14.55 14.47
C ARG A 20 24.04 -13.21 13.81
N ILE A 21 23.79 -12.16 14.58
CA ILE A 21 23.62 -10.81 14.03
C ILE A 21 24.95 -10.35 13.44
N ASP A 22 24.92 -10.00 12.16
CA ASP A 22 26.04 -9.41 11.44
C ASP A 22 25.71 -7.96 11.02
N PRO A 23 26.67 -7.20 10.46
CA PRO A 23 26.43 -5.82 10.04
C PRO A 23 25.35 -5.65 8.96
N TYR A 24 25.02 -6.67 8.17
CA TYR A 24 23.97 -6.60 7.16
C TYR A 24 22.58 -6.62 7.77
N PHE A 25 22.42 -7.12 9.00
CA PHE A 25 21.13 -7.14 9.70
C PHE A 25 20.46 -5.77 9.73
N ILE A 26 21.22 -4.69 9.95
CA ILE A 26 20.68 -3.32 10.01
C ILE A 26 20.09 -2.83 8.68
N SER A 27 20.55 -3.37 7.55
CA SER A 27 20.08 -2.97 6.22
C SER A 27 19.23 -4.03 5.52
N GLY A 28 19.20 -5.25 6.07
CA GLY A 28 18.59 -6.42 5.44
C GLY A 28 17.08 -6.52 5.63
N TYR A 29 16.54 -5.93 6.70
CA TYR A 29 15.12 -6.04 7.05
C TYR A 29 14.32 -4.73 7.03
N PRO A 30 14.86 -3.55 7.41
CA PRO A 30 14.00 -2.39 7.62
C PRO A 30 13.30 -1.92 6.33
N LEU A 31 12.06 -1.45 6.45
CA LEU A 31 11.30 -0.97 5.29
C LEU A 31 12.00 0.18 4.55
N ASN A 32 12.65 1.10 5.28
CA ASN A 32 13.40 2.21 4.66
C ASN A 32 14.54 1.72 3.76
N ALA A 33 15.20 0.62 4.13
CA ALA A 33 16.26 0.00 3.36
C ALA A 33 15.71 -0.63 2.08
N ALA A 34 14.44 -1.07 2.03
CA ALA A 34 13.83 -1.57 0.80
C ALA A 34 13.74 -0.48 -0.28
N ALA A 35 13.19 0.70 0.06
CA ALA A 35 13.13 1.84 -0.87
C ALA A 35 14.54 2.36 -1.21
N GLY A 36 15.40 2.54 -0.19
CA GLY A 36 16.76 3.02 -0.38
C GLY A 36 17.63 2.08 -1.24
N ARG A 37 17.43 0.77 -1.16
CA ARG A 37 18.17 -0.22 -1.96
C ARG A 37 17.81 -0.15 -3.44
N ILE A 38 16.55 0.13 -3.78
CA ILE A 38 16.14 0.37 -5.17
C ILE A 38 16.84 1.63 -5.69
N SER A 39 16.81 2.73 -4.92
CA SER A 39 17.51 3.96 -5.28
C SER A 39 19.02 3.74 -5.46
N TYR A 40 19.65 3.02 -4.53
CA TYR A 40 21.08 2.73 -4.57
C TYR A 40 21.47 1.90 -5.80
N ILE A 41 20.76 0.79 -6.07
CA ILE A 41 21.08 -0.11 -7.19
C ILE A 41 20.87 0.59 -8.55
N LEU A 42 19.82 1.42 -8.66
CA LEU A 42 19.48 2.11 -9.91
C LEU A 42 20.14 3.50 -10.05
N GLY A 43 20.91 3.95 -9.06
CA GLY A 43 21.55 5.27 -9.06
C GLY A 43 20.57 6.46 -8.99
N LEU A 44 19.38 6.27 -8.40
CA LEU A 44 18.34 7.30 -8.32
C LEU A 44 18.59 8.26 -7.16
N GLN A 45 18.39 9.56 -7.39
CA GLN A 45 18.70 10.63 -6.42
C GLN A 45 17.48 11.45 -5.99
N GLY A 46 16.28 11.12 -6.49
CA GLY A 46 15.02 11.76 -6.07
C GLY A 46 14.55 11.27 -4.69
N PRO A 47 13.36 11.72 -4.23
CA PRO A 47 12.77 11.26 -2.98
C PRO A 47 12.69 9.72 -2.90
N SER A 48 13.10 9.15 -1.77
CA SER A 48 13.08 7.70 -1.52
C SER A 48 12.58 7.43 -0.11
N MET A 49 11.43 6.75 0.00
CA MET A 49 10.76 6.53 1.28
C MET A 49 9.95 5.24 1.27
N ALA A 50 9.80 4.64 2.45
CA ALA A 50 8.84 3.58 2.70
C ALA A 50 7.63 4.14 3.44
N ILE A 51 6.45 3.64 3.10
CA ILE A 51 5.16 4.08 3.63
C ILE A 51 4.46 2.88 4.26
N ASP A 52 3.90 3.11 5.45
CA ASP A 52 3.13 2.12 6.18
C ASP A 52 1.82 2.76 6.67
N THR A 53 0.76 2.52 5.91
CA THR A 53 -0.61 2.87 6.24
C THR A 53 -1.49 1.61 6.22
N ALA A 54 -0.91 0.46 6.57
CA ALA A 54 -1.53 -0.86 6.49
C ALA A 54 -2.06 -1.16 5.07
N CYS A 55 -3.34 -1.51 4.92
CA CYS A 55 -3.93 -1.98 3.66
C CYS A 55 -3.91 -0.94 2.53
N SER A 56 -3.75 0.35 2.84
CA SER A 56 -3.73 1.43 1.83
C SER A 56 -2.31 1.82 1.40
N SER A 57 -1.26 1.21 1.96
CA SER A 57 0.14 1.67 1.80
C SER A 57 0.57 1.87 0.35
N SER A 58 0.22 0.93 -0.54
CA SER A 58 0.58 1.02 -1.96
C SER A 58 -0.13 2.16 -2.69
N LEU A 59 -1.41 2.42 -2.39
CA LEU A 59 -2.16 3.53 -2.96
C LEU A 59 -1.69 4.88 -2.41
N VAL A 60 -1.29 4.94 -1.13
CA VAL A 60 -0.66 6.15 -0.56
C VAL A 60 0.70 6.41 -1.19
N ALA A 61 1.49 5.37 -1.48
CA ALA A 61 2.75 5.50 -2.21
C ALA A 61 2.53 6.08 -3.63
N ILE A 62 1.51 5.59 -4.35
CA ILE A 62 1.13 6.14 -5.65
C ILE A 62 0.66 7.60 -5.51
N HIS A 63 -0.15 7.91 -4.50
CA HIS A 63 -0.60 9.28 -4.24
C HIS A 63 0.58 10.24 -4.07
N LEU A 64 1.53 9.91 -3.19
CA LEU A 64 2.71 10.72 -2.92
C LEU A 64 3.62 10.83 -4.15
N ALA A 65 3.84 9.74 -4.89
CA ALA A 65 4.57 9.79 -6.15
C ALA A 65 3.92 10.74 -7.17
N CYS A 66 2.58 10.72 -7.29
CA CYS A 66 1.87 11.68 -8.14
C CYS A 66 1.99 13.12 -7.63
N GLN A 67 2.07 13.35 -6.31
CA GLN A 67 2.33 14.68 -5.75
C GLN A 67 3.74 15.16 -6.10
N SER A 68 4.78 14.36 -5.85
CA SER A 68 6.17 14.73 -6.18
C SER A 68 6.38 14.98 -7.68
N LEU A 69 5.73 14.20 -8.55
CA LEU A 69 5.73 14.46 -9.99
C LEU A 69 5.05 15.79 -10.35
N ARG A 70 3.96 16.15 -9.67
CA ARG A 70 3.23 17.41 -9.92
C ARG A 70 3.94 18.63 -9.36
N SER A 71 4.61 18.51 -8.22
CA SER A 71 5.39 19.59 -7.60
C SER A 71 6.76 19.78 -8.26
N GLY A 72 7.22 18.83 -9.08
CA GLY A 72 8.52 18.90 -9.73
C GLY A 72 9.68 18.43 -8.84
N GLU A 73 9.39 17.74 -7.74
CA GLU A 73 10.42 17.07 -6.92
C GLU A 73 11.07 15.89 -7.64
N CYS A 74 10.38 15.31 -8.62
CA CYS A 74 10.93 14.31 -9.53
C CYS A 74 10.26 14.35 -10.90
N ASP A 75 10.90 13.75 -11.91
CA ASP A 75 10.39 13.62 -13.29
C ASP A 75 9.94 12.20 -13.63
N GLN A 76 10.26 11.26 -12.74
CA GLN A 76 9.87 9.86 -12.80
C GLN A 76 9.82 9.31 -11.39
N ALA A 77 8.85 8.44 -11.11
CA ALA A 77 8.70 7.80 -9.82
C ALA A 77 8.46 6.30 -9.98
N LEU A 78 9.02 5.52 -9.06
CA LEU A 78 8.66 4.12 -8.82
C LEU A 78 7.74 4.11 -7.60
N ALA A 79 6.53 3.56 -7.74
CA ALA A 79 5.57 3.47 -6.64
C ALA A 79 4.93 2.08 -6.61
N GLY A 80 4.70 1.53 -5.43
CA GLY A 80 4.25 0.15 -5.31
C GLY A 80 4.12 -0.32 -3.88
N GLY A 81 4.01 -1.63 -3.71
CA GLY A 81 3.95 -2.26 -2.40
C GLY A 81 4.33 -3.74 -2.46
N VAL A 82 4.72 -4.27 -1.31
CA VAL A 82 5.03 -5.68 -1.10
C VAL A 82 4.40 -6.15 0.20
N ASN A 83 3.86 -7.36 0.20
CA ASN A 83 3.40 -8.06 1.38
C ASN A 83 3.83 -9.53 1.33
N LEU A 84 4.47 -9.99 2.40
CA LEU A 84 4.88 -11.38 2.61
C LEU A 84 4.40 -11.82 4.00
N ILE A 85 3.97 -13.08 4.11
CA ILE A 85 3.48 -13.72 5.32
C ILE A 85 4.54 -14.73 5.77
N LEU A 86 5.57 -14.23 6.44
CA LEU A 86 6.70 -15.07 6.85
C LEU A 86 6.43 -15.79 8.18
N SER A 87 5.58 -15.21 9.03
CA SER A 87 5.25 -15.74 10.36
C SER A 87 3.75 -15.95 10.54
N PRO A 88 3.32 -16.98 11.31
CA PRO A 88 1.91 -17.17 11.64
C PRO A 88 1.38 -16.11 12.63
N ALA A 89 2.24 -15.32 13.29
CA ALA A 89 1.85 -14.42 14.37
C ALA A 89 0.73 -13.44 13.98
N ALA A 90 0.89 -12.78 12.83
CA ALA A 90 -0.11 -11.86 12.29
C ALA A 90 -1.43 -12.57 11.92
N THR A 91 -1.35 -13.79 11.38
CA THR A 91 -2.52 -14.61 11.07
C THR A 91 -3.26 -15.00 12.34
N ILE A 92 -2.55 -15.45 13.38
CA ILE A 92 -3.16 -15.78 14.69
C ILE A 92 -3.84 -14.54 15.30
N ALA A 93 -3.19 -13.37 15.26
CA ALA A 93 -3.74 -12.14 15.80
C ALA A 93 -5.04 -11.73 15.08
N THR A 94 -5.03 -11.74 13.75
CA THR A 94 -6.20 -11.40 12.93
C THR A 94 -7.32 -12.43 13.03
N SER A 95 -7.01 -13.72 13.20
CA SER A 95 -7.99 -14.75 13.54
C SER A 95 -8.64 -14.50 14.90
N ARG A 96 -7.85 -14.16 15.94
CA ARG A 96 -8.37 -13.84 17.27
C ARG A 96 -9.23 -12.57 17.28
N ALA A 97 -8.91 -11.62 16.41
CA ALA A 97 -9.73 -10.43 16.16
C ALA A 97 -10.97 -10.70 15.28
N ARG A 98 -11.21 -11.95 14.87
CA ARG A 98 -12.32 -12.36 13.99
C ARG A 98 -12.38 -11.61 12.66
N MET A 99 -11.21 -11.25 12.12
CA MET A 99 -11.13 -10.55 10.83
C MET A 99 -11.04 -11.52 9.64
N LEU A 100 -10.61 -12.76 9.88
CA LEU A 100 -10.39 -13.75 8.82
C LEU A 100 -11.61 -14.64 8.58
N SER A 101 -11.92 -14.90 7.31
CA SER A 101 -12.94 -15.86 6.92
C SER A 101 -12.51 -17.30 7.26
N PRO A 102 -13.34 -18.09 7.96
CA PRO A 102 -13.06 -19.51 8.19
C PRO A 102 -13.14 -20.35 6.91
N ASP A 103 -13.80 -19.84 5.86
CA ASP A 103 -13.95 -20.53 4.58
C ASP A 103 -12.74 -20.36 3.65
N GLY A 104 -11.77 -19.53 4.05
CA GLY A 104 -10.60 -19.21 3.24
C GLY A 104 -10.96 -18.47 1.94
N ARG A 105 -12.03 -17.67 1.93
CA ARG A 105 -12.41 -16.83 0.77
C ARG A 105 -12.93 -15.45 1.19
N CYS A 106 -12.55 -14.40 0.46
CA CYS A 106 -13.22 -13.11 0.53
C CYS A 106 -14.54 -13.19 -0.27
N ARG A 107 -15.68 -13.19 0.41
CA ARG A 107 -17.00 -13.22 -0.25
C ARG A 107 -17.57 -11.80 -0.37
N THR A 108 -16.89 -10.94 -1.11
CA THR A 108 -17.24 -9.52 -1.24
C THR A 108 -18.66 -9.34 -1.78
N PHE A 109 -19.48 -8.56 -1.06
CA PHE A 109 -20.90 -8.31 -1.36
C PHE A 109 -21.85 -9.52 -1.22
N ASP A 110 -21.36 -10.68 -0.80
CA ASP A 110 -22.20 -11.85 -0.55
C ASP A 110 -22.89 -11.75 0.82
N ALA A 111 -24.12 -12.27 0.92
CA ALA A 111 -24.84 -12.31 2.20
C ALA A 111 -24.13 -13.18 3.26
N GLY A 112 -23.29 -14.13 2.84
CA GLY A 112 -22.46 -14.96 3.70
C GLY A 112 -21.03 -14.41 3.91
N ALA A 113 -20.77 -13.14 3.61
CA ALA A 113 -19.50 -12.49 3.91
C ALA A 113 -19.15 -12.61 5.40
N ASN A 114 -17.97 -13.16 5.70
CA ASN A 114 -17.58 -13.57 7.05
C ASN A 114 -16.10 -13.31 7.37
N GLY A 115 -15.47 -12.36 6.67
CA GLY A 115 -14.08 -11.96 6.85
C GLY A 115 -13.26 -12.02 5.56
N TYR A 116 -12.02 -11.57 5.65
CA TYR A 116 -11.07 -11.59 4.52
C TYR A 116 -10.08 -12.76 4.62
N VAL A 117 -9.25 -12.92 3.59
CA VAL A 117 -8.12 -13.87 3.58
C VAL A 117 -6.84 -13.11 3.34
N ARG A 118 -5.78 -13.44 4.09
CA ARG A 118 -4.47 -12.84 3.89
C ARG A 118 -3.85 -13.38 2.60
N GLY A 119 -3.33 -12.48 1.76
CA GLY A 119 -2.61 -12.83 0.53
C GLY A 119 -1.22 -12.21 0.52
N GLU A 120 -0.34 -12.73 -0.34
CA GLU A 120 1.01 -12.22 -0.57
C GLU A 120 1.11 -11.60 -1.96
N GLY A 121 2.04 -10.68 -2.15
CA GLY A 121 2.25 -10.08 -3.47
C GLY A 121 3.26 -8.94 -3.46
N CYS A 122 3.75 -8.61 -4.65
CA CYS A 122 4.60 -7.45 -4.90
C CYS A 122 4.19 -6.82 -6.23
N GLY A 123 4.05 -5.50 -6.26
CA GLY A 123 3.70 -4.76 -7.47
C GLY A 123 4.33 -3.38 -7.46
N VAL A 124 4.85 -2.96 -8.62
CA VAL A 124 5.46 -1.65 -8.82
C VAL A 124 5.00 -1.08 -10.15
N VAL A 125 4.68 0.22 -10.17
CA VAL A 125 4.39 1.00 -11.36
C VAL A 125 5.45 2.07 -11.57
N VAL A 126 5.70 2.40 -12.83
CA VAL A 126 6.54 3.54 -13.24
C VAL A 126 5.62 4.69 -13.63
N LEU A 127 5.81 5.83 -13.00
CA LEU A 127 4.98 7.02 -13.19
C LEU A 127 5.82 8.17 -13.75
N LYS A 128 5.24 8.90 -14.71
CA LYS A 128 5.76 10.17 -15.26
C LYS A 128 4.59 11.13 -15.43
N ARG A 129 4.88 12.44 -15.53
CA ARG A 129 3.87 13.39 -16.03
C ARG A 129 3.50 13.03 -17.47
N LEU A 130 2.23 13.20 -17.82
CA LEU A 130 1.72 12.82 -19.15
C LEU A 130 2.45 13.56 -20.27
N SER A 131 2.73 14.86 -20.10
CA SER A 131 3.52 15.67 -21.03
C SER A 131 4.87 15.03 -21.34
N ASP A 132 5.56 14.55 -20.31
CA ASP A 132 6.93 14.04 -20.39
C ASP A 132 6.94 12.62 -20.95
N ALA A 133 5.91 11.84 -20.64
CA ALA A 133 5.69 10.53 -21.25
C ALA A 133 5.50 10.67 -22.77
N ILE A 134 4.67 11.62 -23.22
CA ILE A 134 4.43 11.90 -24.64
C ILE A 134 5.71 12.43 -25.31
N ALA A 135 6.36 13.44 -24.72
CA ALA A 135 7.57 14.04 -25.28
C ALA A 135 8.72 13.02 -25.39
N GLY A 136 8.80 12.07 -24.45
CA GLY A 136 9.78 11.00 -24.46
C GLY A 136 9.41 9.79 -25.33
N GLY A 137 8.24 9.78 -25.99
CA GLY A 137 7.79 8.66 -26.81
C GLY A 137 7.53 7.37 -26.03
N TYR A 138 7.20 7.47 -24.74
CA TYR A 138 6.94 6.31 -23.89
C TYR A 138 5.55 5.73 -24.16
N SER A 139 5.42 4.40 -24.06
CA SER A 139 4.12 3.73 -24.09
C SER A 139 3.34 4.04 -22.80
N ILE A 140 2.10 4.49 -22.94
CA ILE A 140 1.23 4.87 -21.81
C ILE A 140 0.15 3.80 -21.65
N ILE A 141 0.18 3.08 -20.53
CA ILE A 141 -0.78 2.00 -20.23
C ILE A 141 -2.09 2.58 -19.67
N ALA A 142 -1.99 3.57 -18.79
CA ALA A 142 -3.13 4.23 -18.15
C ALA A 142 -2.72 5.62 -17.63
N LEU A 143 -3.71 6.45 -17.26
CA LEU A 143 -3.51 7.77 -16.68
C LEU A 143 -4.16 7.87 -15.30
N VAL A 144 -3.37 8.25 -14.29
CA VAL A 144 -3.89 8.60 -12.96
C VAL A 144 -4.44 10.03 -13.01
N LYS A 145 -5.76 10.15 -13.19
CA LYS A 145 -6.45 11.45 -13.29
C LYS A 145 -6.45 12.23 -11.97
N GLY A 146 -6.65 11.54 -10.86
CA GLY A 146 -6.70 12.13 -9.52
C GLY A 146 -6.63 11.07 -8.42
N SER A 147 -6.31 11.51 -7.21
CA SER A 147 -6.21 10.64 -6.02
C SER A 147 -6.37 11.50 -4.77
N SER A 148 -6.85 10.91 -3.68
CA SER A 148 -6.98 11.57 -2.37
C SER A 148 -6.62 10.59 -1.26
N VAL A 149 -6.29 11.12 -0.09
CA VAL A 149 -6.04 10.36 1.15
C VAL A 149 -6.70 11.12 2.29
N ASN A 150 -7.41 10.43 3.19
CA ASN A 150 -7.95 11.00 4.42
C ASN A 150 -7.90 9.96 5.55
N GLN A 151 -8.53 10.29 6.69
CA GLN A 151 -8.61 9.43 7.86
C GLN A 151 -10.05 9.34 8.35
N ASP A 152 -10.39 8.18 8.92
CA ASP A 152 -11.73 7.90 9.46
C ASP A 152 -12.03 8.76 10.70
N GLY A 153 -10.98 9.26 11.37
CA GLY A 153 -11.09 10.11 12.55
C GLY A 153 -11.71 9.38 13.73
N HIS A 154 -12.55 10.08 14.49
CA HIS A 154 -13.31 9.47 15.57
C HIS A 154 -14.52 8.71 15.01
N SER A 155 -14.38 7.40 14.82
CA SER A 155 -15.41 6.50 14.28
C SER A 155 -15.97 5.56 15.36
N GLY A 156 -16.80 4.58 14.97
CA GLY A 156 -17.39 3.60 15.90
C GLY A 156 -16.38 2.67 16.62
N GLY A 157 -15.09 2.79 16.29
CA GLY A 157 -13.97 2.10 16.91
C GLY A 157 -12.73 2.25 16.06
N PHE A 158 -11.54 2.12 16.65
CA PHE A 158 -10.26 2.35 15.94
C PHE A 158 -10.08 1.52 14.66
N THR A 159 -10.67 0.32 14.60
CA THR A 159 -10.63 -0.59 13.46
C THR A 159 -11.95 -0.66 12.68
N VAL A 160 -12.95 0.15 13.05
CA VAL A 160 -14.28 0.15 12.43
C VAL A 160 -14.29 1.22 11.32
N PRO A 161 -14.64 0.85 10.07
CA PRO A 161 -14.61 1.77 8.95
C PRO A 161 -15.65 2.88 9.08
N ASN A 162 -15.36 4.06 8.52
CA ASN A 162 -16.27 5.20 8.50
C ASN A 162 -16.80 5.52 7.09
N GLY A 163 -18.08 5.23 6.84
CA GLY A 163 -18.72 5.48 5.55
C GLY A 163 -18.74 6.95 5.12
N GLN A 164 -18.86 7.90 6.07
CA GLN A 164 -18.82 9.34 5.75
C GLN A 164 -17.41 9.77 5.32
N ALA A 165 -16.38 9.25 5.98
CA ALA A 165 -15.00 9.50 5.58
C ALA A 165 -14.70 8.93 4.19
N GLN A 166 -15.18 7.72 3.88
CA GLN A 166 -15.05 7.14 2.54
C GLN A 166 -15.79 7.96 1.47
N GLN A 167 -17.01 8.43 1.73
CA GLN A 167 -17.72 9.32 0.80
C GLN A 167 -16.96 10.61 0.55
N ALA A 168 -16.42 11.24 1.61
CA ALA A 168 -15.61 12.43 1.47
C ALA A 168 -14.32 12.18 0.67
N LEU A 169 -13.66 11.04 0.91
CA LEU A 169 -12.47 10.60 0.17
C LEU A 169 -12.76 10.51 -1.33
N ILE A 170 -13.83 9.79 -1.70
CA ILE A 170 -14.24 9.59 -3.09
C ILE A 170 -14.58 10.92 -3.77
N ARG A 171 -15.37 11.79 -3.10
CA ARG A 171 -15.70 13.12 -3.63
C ARG A 171 -14.45 13.96 -3.89
N GLN A 172 -13.48 13.94 -2.97
CA GLN A 172 -12.23 14.67 -3.13
C GLN A 172 -11.37 14.10 -4.27
N ALA A 173 -11.33 12.78 -4.45
CA ALA A 173 -10.61 12.15 -5.55
C ALA A 173 -11.21 12.56 -6.91
N LEU A 174 -12.54 12.53 -7.03
CA LEU A 174 -13.27 12.97 -8.23
C LEU A 174 -13.04 14.45 -8.53
N ALA A 175 -13.15 15.31 -7.52
CA ALA A 175 -12.87 16.74 -7.66
C ALA A 175 -11.43 17.01 -8.11
N THR A 176 -10.46 16.29 -7.54
CA THR A 176 -9.05 16.36 -7.95
C THR A 176 -8.84 15.90 -9.39
N ALA A 177 -9.56 14.84 -9.80
CA ALA A 177 -9.53 14.30 -11.15
C ALA A 177 -10.27 15.18 -12.18
N LYS A 178 -11.12 16.11 -11.72
CA LYS A 178 -12.10 16.85 -12.54
C LYS A 178 -12.97 15.89 -13.35
N VAL A 179 -13.51 14.88 -12.68
CA VAL A 179 -14.35 13.82 -13.25
C VAL A 179 -15.68 13.80 -12.49
N GLU A 180 -16.78 13.83 -13.22
CA GLU A 180 -18.12 13.69 -12.65
C GLU A 180 -18.39 12.24 -12.24
N PRO A 181 -19.17 11.97 -11.18
CA PRO A 181 -19.44 10.60 -10.73
C PRO A 181 -19.99 9.68 -11.83
N LEU A 182 -20.82 10.20 -12.73
CA LEU A 182 -21.44 9.44 -13.82
C LEU A 182 -20.47 9.05 -14.94
N GLU A 183 -19.27 9.65 -14.99
CA GLU A 183 -18.23 9.25 -15.93
C GLU A 183 -17.46 8.00 -15.46
N VAL A 184 -17.60 7.62 -14.18
CA VAL A 184 -16.96 6.42 -13.62
C VAL A 184 -17.75 5.18 -14.00
N GLN A 185 -17.16 4.36 -14.87
CA GLN A 185 -17.79 3.14 -15.38
C GLN A 185 -17.57 1.91 -14.48
N TYR A 186 -16.51 1.91 -13.69
CA TYR A 186 -16.09 0.78 -12.88
C TYR A 186 -15.42 1.25 -11.59
N VAL A 187 -15.66 0.50 -10.51
CA VAL A 187 -15.03 0.72 -9.21
C VAL A 187 -14.42 -0.58 -8.75
N ASP A 188 -13.09 -0.61 -8.65
CA ASP A 188 -12.39 -1.63 -7.89
C ASP A 188 -12.43 -1.24 -6.40
N VAL A 189 -12.97 -2.12 -5.57
CA VAL A 189 -13.28 -1.81 -4.17
C VAL A 189 -12.26 -2.44 -3.22
N HIS A 190 -12.12 -1.88 -2.02
CA HIS A 190 -11.32 -2.53 -0.97
C HIS A 190 -11.84 -3.94 -0.66
N GLY A 191 -13.17 -4.09 -0.61
CA GLY A 191 -13.84 -5.36 -0.84
C GLY A 191 -13.41 -6.53 0.05
N THR A 192 -13.17 -6.31 1.34
CA THR A 192 -12.63 -7.35 2.24
C THR A 192 -13.59 -8.50 2.55
N GLY A 193 -14.88 -8.40 2.21
CA GLY A 193 -15.87 -9.45 2.52
C GLY A 193 -16.24 -9.50 4.01
N THR A 194 -16.40 -8.32 4.62
CA THR A 194 -16.71 -8.10 6.04
C THR A 194 -18.04 -7.40 6.22
#